data_AF-A0A0Q5YQE3-F1
#
_entry.id   AF-A0A0Q5YQE3-F1
#
_cell.length_a   1.000
_cell.length_b   1.000
_cell.length_c   1.000
_cell.angle_alpha   90.00
_cell.angle_beta   90.00
_cell.angle_gamma   90.00
#
_symmetry.space_group_name_H-M   'P 1'
#
loop_
_entity.id
_entity.type
_entity.pdbx_description
1 polymer ?
#
loop_
_entity_poly.entity_id
_entity_poly.type
_entity_poly.pdbx_seq_one_letter_code
_entity_poly.pdbx_strand_id
1 'polypeptide(L)'
;MFDFNRDYTTQLTGAQLNLIQRFFDDQDRTGFQNLDEDRDVLFLAPSTRSLFINAQGGNDIIDIGSTSSAAQAGHTVYGGTGNDTIQLGSGNDTVYAGFDDDSVEAGLGNDLIYGGQGNDYLVGDSLIFVAGGNDTISGGSGNDRIIGLRGADDMTGGSGADTFIYFNHLESAAGARDEIFDFNRTEGDKIDLHAMDADLTRANNQDFTFSTTGPSTAAGSVWATGSGTDWTVFVNVDGGAADMAIDVTLAGGTTDLARGDFIL
;
A
#
# COMPACT_ATOMS: atom_id res chain seq x y z
N MET A 1 17.37 -24.08 27.19
CA MET A 1 16.03 -23.59 27.52
C MET A 1 16.21 -22.25 28.21
N PHE A 2 16.19 -21.18 27.42
CA PHE A 2 16.24 -19.80 27.94
C PHE A 2 14.96 -19.10 27.50
N ASP A 3 14.30 -18.50 28.47
CA ASP A 3 12.96 -17.92 28.42
C ASP A 3 13.09 -16.42 28.10
N PHE A 4 12.59 -15.98 26.94
CA PHE A 4 12.63 -14.59 26.51
C PHE A 4 11.27 -13.92 26.75
N ASN A 5 11.08 -13.47 27.99
CA ASN A 5 10.03 -12.53 28.34
C ASN A 5 10.67 -11.39 29.14
N ARG A 6 11.30 -10.45 28.44
CA ARG A 6 11.62 -9.14 29.01
C ARG A 6 11.93 -8.10 27.93
N ASP A 7 11.04 -7.12 27.85
CA ASP A 7 11.19 -5.85 27.14
C ASP A 7 12.56 -5.20 27.39
N TYR A 8 13.25 -4.81 26.32
CA TYR A 8 14.37 -3.88 26.38
C TYR A 8 14.12 -2.70 25.43
N THR A 9 13.37 -1.72 25.92
CA THR A 9 13.39 -0.34 25.43
C THR A 9 14.58 0.38 26.06
N THR A 10 15.77 0.26 25.47
CA THR A 10 16.89 1.17 25.78
C THR A 10 17.65 1.54 24.52
N GLN A 11 17.72 2.85 24.25
CA GLN A 11 18.44 3.50 23.15
C GLN A 11 19.83 2.89 22.92
N LEU A 12 20.03 2.30 21.74
CA LEU A 12 21.30 1.69 21.34
C LEU A 12 22.16 2.72 20.59
N THR A 13 23.40 2.91 21.06
CA THR A 13 24.40 3.77 20.40
C THR A 13 25.14 2.98 19.31
N GLY A 14 25.77 3.68 18.34
CA GLY A 14 26.25 3.14 17.05
C GLY A 14 27.21 1.93 17.05
N ALA A 15 27.64 1.40 18.19
CA ALA A 15 28.36 0.13 18.31
C ALA A 15 27.46 -1.06 18.66
N GLN A 16 26.27 -0.82 19.23
CA GLN A 16 25.28 -1.84 19.59
C GLN A 16 24.38 -2.24 18.40
N LEU A 17 24.33 -1.44 17.33
CA LEU A 17 23.66 -1.80 16.07
C LEU A 17 24.30 -3.00 15.37
N ASN A 18 25.56 -3.33 15.66
CA ASN A 18 26.21 -4.56 15.16
C ASN A 18 25.86 -5.83 15.97
N LEU A 19 25.02 -5.74 17.02
CA LEU A 19 24.67 -6.89 17.85
C LEU A 19 23.33 -7.54 17.45
N ILE A 20 22.48 -6.86 16.67
CA ILE A 20 21.29 -7.45 16.05
C ILE A 20 21.69 -7.94 14.65
N GLN A 21 22.61 -8.90 14.60
CA GLN A 21 23.00 -9.58 13.36
C GLN A 21 23.16 -11.09 13.59
N ARG A 22 22.47 -11.64 14.59
CA ARG A 22 22.61 -13.04 14.99
C ARG A 22 21.29 -13.66 15.43
N PHE A 23 20.44 -13.91 14.44
CA PHE A 23 19.60 -15.10 14.37
C PHE A 23 19.65 -15.58 12.91
N PHE A 24 20.80 -16.09 12.49
CA PHE A 24 20.96 -16.75 11.20
C PHE A 24 21.50 -18.16 11.48
N ASP A 25 20.67 -19.17 11.26
CA ASP A 25 21.16 -20.53 10.97
C ASP A 25 21.18 -20.76 9.46
N ASP A 26 21.81 -19.85 8.70
CA ASP A 26 22.57 -20.30 7.53
C ASP A 26 23.69 -19.33 7.17
N GLN A 27 24.83 -19.90 6.81
CA GLN A 27 26.03 -19.18 6.42
C GLN A 27 25.88 -18.69 4.98
N ASP A 28 25.32 -17.50 4.74
CA ASP A 28 25.53 -16.89 3.42
C ASP A 28 25.92 -15.41 3.40
N ARG A 29 27.11 -15.18 2.83
CA ARG A 29 27.77 -13.87 2.65
C ARG A 29 27.54 -13.33 1.24
N THR A 30 26.39 -13.65 0.64
CA THR A 30 26.13 -13.47 -0.80
C THR A 30 25.05 -12.44 -1.13
N GLY A 31 24.42 -11.81 -0.13
CA GLY A 31 23.29 -10.89 -0.34
C GLY A 31 21.93 -11.60 -0.40
N PHE A 32 21.91 -12.91 -0.19
CA PHE A 32 20.72 -13.70 0.12
C PHE A 32 20.57 -13.77 1.64
N GLN A 33 19.39 -13.46 2.16
CA GLN A 33 19.00 -13.67 3.54
C GLN A 33 17.88 -14.70 3.53
N ASN A 34 18.09 -15.84 4.17
CA ASN A 34 17.07 -16.88 4.36
C ASN A 34 16.78 -16.95 5.86
N LEU A 35 15.55 -16.66 6.23
CA LEU A 35 15.02 -16.81 7.59
C LEU A 35 14.57 -18.27 7.78
N ASP A 36 14.39 -18.74 9.00
CA ASP A 36 13.94 -20.13 9.24
C ASP A 36 12.41 -20.25 9.17
N GLU A 37 11.81 -21.35 9.65
CA GLU A 37 10.34 -21.56 9.60
C GLU A 37 9.64 -21.05 10.89
N ASP A 38 10.36 -20.36 11.77
CA ASP A 38 9.84 -19.71 12.97
C ASP A 38 9.72 -18.19 12.77
N ARG A 39 9.10 -17.50 13.74
CA ARG A 39 9.00 -16.04 13.73
C ARG A 39 10.38 -15.39 13.79
N ASP A 40 10.74 -14.71 12.71
CA ASP A 40 11.99 -14.03 12.54
C ASP A 40 11.86 -12.51 12.46
N VAL A 41 12.95 -11.84 12.84
CA VAL A 41 13.03 -10.38 12.87
C VAL A 41 14.33 -9.95 12.21
N LEU A 42 14.20 -9.34 11.04
CA LEU A 42 15.28 -8.80 10.22
C LEU A 42 15.25 -7.28 10.24
N PHE A 43 16.17 -6.67 10.98
CA PHE A 43 16.45 -5.23 10.91
C PHE A 43 17.75 -4.99 10.17
N LEU A 44 17.68 -4.30 9.04
CA LEU A 44 18.85 -3.91 8.25
C LEU A 44 19.01 -2.40 8.23
N ALA A 45 20.26 -1.95 8.33
CA ALA A 45 20.57 -0.54 8.08
C ALA A 45 20.44 -0.25 6.56
N PRO A 46 20.14 1.01 6.17
CA PRO A 46 20.02 1.38 4.77
C PRO A 46 21.20 0.89 3.94
N SER A 47 20.88 0.16 2.88
CA SER A 47 21.83 -0.55 2.03
C SER A 47 21.83 0.07 0.63
N THR A 48 23.00 0.26 0.03
CA THR A 48 23.11 0.62 -1.39
C THR A 48 23.09 -0.61 -2.31
N ARG A 49 22.85 -1.80 -1.76
CA ARG A 49 22.83 -3.08 -2.49
C ARG A 49 21.45 -3.70 -2.39
N SER A 50 21.01 -4.25 -3.50
CA SER A 50 19.80 -5.07 -3.56
C SER A 50 19.96 -6.25 -2.63
N LEU A 51 18.86 -6.56 -1.94
CA LEU A 51 18.77 -7.69 -1.05
C LEU A 51 17.74 -8.64 -1.63
N PHE A 52 18.02 -9.93 -1.48
CA PHE A 52 17.04 -10.98 -1.71
C PHE A 52 16.75 -11.61 -0.35
N ILE A 53 15.50 -11.47 0.11
CA ILE A 53 15.05 -11.99 1.41
C ILE A 53 13.97 -13.03 1.16
N ASN A 54 14.10 -14.17 1.82
CA ASN A 54 13.08 -15.22 1.87
C ASN A 54 12.79 -15.52 3.34
N ALA A 55 11.60 -15.14 3.80
CA ALA A 55 11.15 -15.30 5.18
C ALA A 55 10.67 -16.73 5.47
N GLN A 56 10.30 -17.48 4.42
CA GLN A 56 9.81 -18.86 4.50
C GLN A 56 8.49 -19.00 5.25
N GLY A 57 8.52 -19.29 6.55
CA GLY A 57 7.31 -19.53 7.31
C GLY A 57 7.46 -18.94 8.70
N GLY A 58 6.35 -18.49 9.28
CA GLY A 58 6.41 -17.71 10.50
C GLY A 58 5.64 -16.42 10.34
N ASN A 59 5.64 -15.62 11.40
CA ASN A 59 5.14 -14.26 11.32
C ASN A 59 6.37 -13.37 11.48
N ASP A 60 6.83 -12.83 10.36
CA ASP A 60 8.14 -12.22 10.28
C ASP A 60 8.06 -10.71 10.27
N ILE A 61 9.12 -10.07 10.74
CA ILE A 61 9.28 -8.62 10.67
C ILE A 61 10.53 -8.33 9.84
N ILE A 62 10.33 -7.71 8.68
CA ILE A 62 11.38 -7.31 7.76
C ILE A 62 11.37 -5.78 7.68
N ASP A 63 12.40 -5.12 8.20
CA ASP A 63 12.57 -3.67 8.13
C ASP A 63 13.97 -3.33 7.59
N ILE A 64 14.01 -2.78 6.37
CA ILE A 64 15.24 -2.40 5.66
C ILE A 64 15.63 -0.93 5.91
N GLY A 65 14.84 -0.20 6.69
CA GLY A 65 15.13 1.14 7.20
C GLY A 65 14.85 2.28 6.22
N SER A 66 13.93 3.17 6.60
CA SER A 66 13.42 4.31 5.82
C SER A 66 14.24 5.62 5.92
N THR A 67 15.42 5.60 6.56
CA THR A 67 16.04 6.84 7.08
C THR A 67 17.07 7.53 6.17
N SER A 68 17.20 7.16 4.90
CA SER A 68 18.03 7.96 4.00
C SER A 68 17.59 7.84 2.55
N SER A 69 17.71 8.94 1.82
CA SER A 69 17.71 9.05 0.34
C SER A 69 18.80 8.19 -0.36
N ALA A 70 19.32 7.19 0.32
CA ALA A 70 20.40 6.29 -0.04
C ALA A 70 20.05 4.80 0.14
N ALA A 71 18.87 4.45 0.66
CA ALA A 71 18.23 3.21 0.20
C ALA A 71 17.84 3.50 -1.25
N GLN A 72 18.56 2.97 -2.23
CA GLN A 72 18.32 3.21 -3.67
C GLN A 72 18.23 1.90 -4.42
N ALA A 73 18.41 0.79 -3.70
CA ALA A 73 18.50 -0.50 -4.32
C ALA A 73 17.12 -1.13 -4.26
N GLY A 74 16.61 -1.58 -5.40
CA GLY A 74 15.46 -2.45 -5.42
C GLY A 74 15.77 -3.76 -4.68
N HIS A 75 14.92 -4.12 -3.75
CA HIS A 75 14.94 -5.32 -2.94
C HIS A 75 13.90 -6.31 -3.46
N THR A 76 14.16 -7.60 -3.28
CA THR A 76 13.17 -8.65 -3.52
C THR A 76 12.92 -9.36 -2.21
N VAL A 77 11.66 -9.38 -1.78
CA VAL A 77 11.24 -9.98 -0.52
C VAL A 77 10.13 -11.00 -0.79
N TYR A 78 10.30 -12.18 -0.21
CA TYR A 78 9.27 -13.20 -0.07
C TYR A 78 8.97 -13.32 1.41
N GLY A 79 7.75 -13.02 1.85
CA GLY A 79 7.29 -13.26 3.22
C GLY A 79 7.12 -14.78 3.42
N GLY A 80 6.12 -15.36 2.77
CA GLY A 80 5.96 -16.80 2.69
C GLY A 80 4.66 -17.24 3.35
N THR A 81 4.70 -17.94 4.47
CA THR A 81 3.47 -18.31 5.21
C THR A 81 3.45 -17.68 6.59
N GLY A 82 2.29 -17.15 6.99
CA GLY A 82 2.07 -16.54 8.29
C GLY A 82 2.01 -15.02 8.16
N ASN A 83 1.65 -14.33 9.25
CA ASN A 83 1.32 -12.91 9.15
C ASN A 83 2.59 -12.04 9.21
N ASP A 84 3.04 -11.57 8.06
CA ASP A 84 4.31 -10.85 7.92
C ASP A 84 4.12 -9.32 7.99
N THR A 85 5.17 -8.64 8.46
CA THR A 85 5.28 -7.18 8.43
C THR A 85 6.54 -6.80 7.67
N ILE A 86 6.35 -6.22 6.50
CA ILE A 86 7.42 -5.88 5.55
C ILE A 86 7.44 -4.37 5.37
N GLN A 87 8.52 -3.74 5.79
CA GLN A 87 8.80 -2.33 5.58
C GLN A 87 10.12 -2.16 4.83
N LEU A 88 10.02 -1.64 3.61
CA LEU A 88 11.17 -1.35 2.78
C LEU A 88 11.47 0.15 2.79
N GLY A 89 12.37 0.56 1.91
CA GLY A 89 13.07 1.83 2.00
C GLY A 89 12.76 2.73 0.84
N SER A 90 13.78 3.02 0.05
CA SER A 90 13.57 3.56 -1.29
C SER A 90 14.30 2.67 -2.27
N GLY A 91 13.84 2.68 -3.51
CA GLY A 91 14.23 1.69 -4.51
C GLY A 91 13.01 1.27 -5.29
N ASN A 92 13.21 0.49 -6.35
CA ASN A 92 12.09 -0.17 -7.01
C ASN A 92 12.06 -1.60 -6.48
N ASP A 93 11.28 -1.81 -5.45
CA ASP A 93 11.20 -3.02 -4.68
C ASP A 93 10.18 -4.01 -5.28
N THR A 94 10.33 -5.28 -4.94
CA THR A 94 9.41 -6.35 -5.31
C THR A 94 9.08 -7.16 -4.08
N VAL A 95 7.82 -7.18 -3.68
CA VAL A 95 7.33 -7.87 -2.50
C VAL A 95 6.31 -8.93 -2.90
N TYR A 96 6.52 -10.14 -2.42
CA TYR A 96 5.54 -11.22 -2.41
C TYR A 96 5.26 -11.54 -0.94
N ALA A 97 4.15 -11.05 -0.39
CA ALA A 97 3.87 -11.18 1.04
C ALA A 97 3.53 -12.64 1.39
N GLY A 98 2.58 -13.24 0.67
CA GLY A 98 2.44 -14.70 0.60
C GLY A 98 1.08 -15.21 1.08
N PHE A 99 1.07 -15.99 2.15
CA PHE A 99 -0.13 -16.57 2.74
C PHE A 99 -0.36 -16.00 4.13
N ASP A 100 -1.64 -15.95 4.51
CA ASP A 100 -2.15 -15.34 5.75
C ASP A 100 -2.13 -13.79 5.69
N ASP A 101 -2.53 -13.11 6.76
CA ASP A 101 -2.80 -11.67 6.71
C ASP A 101 -1.51 -10.84 6.85
N ASP A 102 -1.10 -10.16 5.78
CA ASP A 102 0.18 -9.45 5.70
C ASP A 102 0.06 -7.91 5.78
N SER A 103 1.16 -7.25 6.16
CA SER A 103 1.30 -5.79 6.13
C SER A 103 2.56 -5.37 5.38
N VAL A 104 2.41 -4.63 4.29
CA VAL A 104 3.50 -4.17 3.42
C VAL A 104 3.52 -2.65 3.28
N GLU A 105 4.66 -2.02 3.51
CA GLU A 105 5.01 -0.65 3.09
C GLU A 105 6.30 -0.72 2.26
N ALA A 106 6.21 -0.59 0.94
CA ALA A 106 7.39 -0.70 0.06
C ALA A 106 8.24 0.59 0.06
N GLY A 107 7.60 1.74 0.23
CA GLY A 107 8.29 3.01 0.41
C GLY A 107 8.54 3.71 -0.91
N LEU A 108 9.61 4.51 -1.02
CA LEU A 108 9.75 5.39 -2.19
C LEU A 108 10.28 4.64 -3.42
N GLY A 109 9.60 4.79 -4.54
CA GLY A 109 10.07 4.32 -5.84
C GLY A 109 8.98 3.52 -6.52
N ASN A 110 9.25 2.98 -7.71
CA ASN A 110 8.21 2.25 -8.43
C ASN A 110 8.24 0.79 -7.99
N ASP A 111 7.30 0.43 -7.15
CA ASP A 111 7.27 -0.85 -6.46
C ASP A 111 6.29 -1.83 -7.07
N LEU A 112 6.56 -3.11 -6.86
CA LEU A 112 5.69 -4.21 -7.25
C LEU A 112 5.32 -5.02 -6.01
N ILE A 113 4.03 -4.98 -5.64
CA ILE A 113 3.53 -5.61 -4.42
C ILE A 113 2.46 -6.64 -4.77
N TYR A 114 2.65 -7.87 -4.29
CA TYR A 114 1.64 -8.93 -4.29
C TYR A 114 1.36 -9.33 -2.85
N GLY A 115 0.14 -9.10 -2.36
CA GLY A 115 -0.32 -9.53 -1.04
C GLY A 115 -0.41 -11.06 -0.98
N GLY A 116 -1.23 -11.65 -1.84
CA GLY A 116 -1.33 -13.10 -1.98
C GLY A 116 -2.64 -13.61 -1.40
N GLN A 117 -2.60 -14.58 -0.49
CA GLN A 117 -3.80 -15.07 0.17
C GLN A 117 -3.85 -14.52 1.59
N GLY A 118 -4.89 -13.77 1.94
CA GLY A 118 -4.97 -13.13 3.25
C GLY A 118 -5.83 -11.89 3.15
N ASN A 119 -6.16 -11.27 4.26
CA ASN A 119 -6.68 -9.90 4.26
C ASN A 119 -5.48 -8.98 4.47
N ASP A 120 -4.93 -8.47 3.38
CA ASP A 120 -3.65 -7.78 3.39
C ASP A 120 -3.83 -6.27 3.54
N TYR A 121 -2.80 -5.63 4.11
CA TYR A 121 -2.67 -4.18 4.17
C TYR A 121 -1.46 -3.77 3.34
N LEU A 122 -1.70 -3.20 2.16
CA LEU A 122 -0.68 -2.92 1.16
C LEU A 122 -0.56 -1.42 0.91
N VAL A 123 0.64 -0.89 1.13
CA VAL A 123 0.99 0.50 0.85
C VAL A 123 2.15 0.53 -0.14
N GLY A 124 1.93 1.15 -1.30
CA GLY A 124 2.96 1.39 -2.32
C GLY A 124 4.05 2.28 -1.76
N ASP A 125 3.71 3.56 -1.53
CA ASP A 125 4.69 4.55 -1.09
C ASP A 125 4.70 4.87 0.42
N SER A 126 5.67 5.67 0.85
CA SER A 126 5.75 6.25 2.18
C SER A 126 4.98 7.58 2.28
N LEU A 127 4.17 7.70 3.34
CA LEU A 127 3.33 8.87 3.66
C LEU A 127 4.07 10.21 3.86
N ILE A 128 5.40 10.20 4.00
CA ILE A 128 6.19 11.35 4.47
C ILE A 128 6.75 12.19 3.31
N PHE A 129 6.81 11.66 2.09
CA PHE A 129 7.54 12.28 0.98
C PHE A 129 6.63 12.90 -0.08
N VAL A 130 7.19 13.88 -0.81
CA VAL A 130 6.45 14.75 -1.74
C VAL A 130 6.51 14.30 -3.20
N ALA A 131 7.36 13.34 -3.54
CA ALA A 131 7.39 12.69 -4.84
C ALA A 131 7.23 11.20 -4.57
N GLY A 132 6.17 10.60 -5.10
CA GLY A 132 6.00 9.16 -5.00
C GLY A 132 6.29 8.45 -6.31
N GLY A 133 6.37 7.13 -6.22
CA GLY A 133 6.54 6.21 -7.33
C GLY A 133 5.26 5.97 -8.11
N ASN A 134 5.39 5.23 -9.21
CA ASN A 134 4.24 4.63 -9.88
C ASN A 134 4.25 3.15 -9.52
N ASP A 135 3.32 2.74 -8.67
CA ASP A 135 3.34 1.40 -8.09
C ASP A 135 2.40 0.44 -8.81
N THR A 136 2.68 -0.84 -8.71
CA THR A 136 1.77 -1.91 -9.13
C THR A 136 1.45 -2.77 -7.92
N ILE A 137 0.19 -2.75 -7.49
CA ILE A 137 -0.25 -3.40 -6.25
C ILE A 137 -1.39 -4.37 -6.56
N SER A 138 -1.24 -5.62 -6.12
CA SER A 138 -2.26 -6.66 -6.20
C SER A 138 -2.54 -7.21 -4.81
N GLY A 139 -3.78 -7.08 -4.32
CA GLY A 139 -4.26 -7.68 -3.07
C GLY A 139 -4.18 -9.20 -3.13
N GLY A 140 -4.92 -9.78 -4.08
CA GLY A 140 -4.87 -11.22 -4.33
C GLY A 140 -6.18 -11.87 -3.92
N SER A 141 -6.22 -12.62 -2.83
CA SER A 141 -7.45 -13.23 -2.34
C SER A 141 -7.67 -12.94 -0.88
N GLY A 142 -8.84 -12.43 -0.54
CA GLY A 142 -9.22 -11.99 0.80
C GLY A 142 -9.77 -10.57 0.71
N ASN A 143 -9.94 -9.89 1.84
CA ASN A 143 -10.48 -8.54 1.85
C ASN A 143 -9.34 -7.56 2.09
N ASP A 144 -8.78 -7.05 1.01
CA ASP A 144 -7.52 -6.31 1.03
C ASP A 144 -7.75 -4.82 1.20
N ARG A 145 -6.77 -4.14 1.78
CA ARG A 145 -6.74 -2.69 1.95
C ARG A 145 -5.54 -2.14 1.22
N ILE A 146 -5.80 -1.43 0.13
CA ILE A 146 -4.77 -0.99 -0.81
C ILE A 146 -4.67 0.54 -0.81
N ILE A 147 -3.45 1.04 -0.67
CA ILE A 147 -3.10 2.46 -0.67
C ILE A 147 -1.92 2.66 -1.64
N GLY A 148 -2.15 3.34 -2.77
CA GLY A 148 -1.07 3.74 -3.69
C GLY A 148 -0.24 4.93 -3.19
N LEU A 149 -0.93 5.92 -2.61
CA LEU A 149 -0.40 7.26 -2.29
C LEU A 149 -0.15 8.10 -3.55
N ARG A 150 1.01 8.78 -3.63
CA ARG A 150 1.29 9.70 -4.73
C ARG A 150 1.92 8.90 -5.85
N GLY A 151 1.35 8.99 -7.02
CA GLY A 151 1.85 8.21 -8.13
C GLY A 151 0.88 8.25 -9.27
N ALA A 152 1.19 7.50 -10.32
CA ALA A 152 0.14 6.93 -11.15
C ALA A 152 0.20 5.43 -10.88
N ASP A 153 -0.68 4.96 -9.99
CA ASP A 153 -0.61 3.62 -9.43
C ASP A 153 -1.60 2.68 -10.11
N ASP A 154 -1.14 1.46 -10.38
CA ASP A 154 -1.92 0.37 -10.96
C ASP A 154 -2.35 -0.58 -9.83
N MET A 155 -3.63 -0.57 -9.47
CA MET A 155 -4.16 -1.33 -8.33
C MET A 155 -5.16 -2.40 -8.76
N THR A 156 -5.04 -3.60 -8.20
CA THR A 156 -5.95 -4.74 -8.40
C THR A 156 -6.31 -5.30 -7.03
N GLY A 157 -7.60 -5.37 -6.71
CA GLY A 157 -8.07 -5.95 -5.46
C GLY A 157 -7.88 -7.46 -5.45
N GLY A 158 -8.34 -8.11 -6.52
CA GLY A 158 -8.39 -9.55 -6.64
C GLY A 158 -9.76 -10.07 -6.21
N SER A 159 -9.79 -11.18 -5.47
CA SER A 159 -11.05 -11.78 -5.03
C SER A 159 -11.34 -11.46 -3.57
N GLY A 160 -12.49 -10.85 -3.30
CA GLY A 160 -12.97 -10.56 -1.95
C GLY A 160 -13.48 -9.12 -1.88
N ALA A 161 -13.77 -8.63 -0.69
CA ALA A 161 -14.32 -7.28 -0.53
C ALA A 161 -13.18 -6.27 -0.28
N ASP A 162 -12.64 -5.71 -1.35
CA ASP A 162 -11.41 -4.91 -1.28
C ASP A 162 -11.69 -3.42 -1.05
N THR A 163 -10.76 -2.72 -0.42
CA THR A 163 -10.88 -1.29 -0.13
C THR A 163 -9.67 -0.52 -0.64
N PHE A 164 -9.89 0.35 -1.62
CA PHE A 164 -8.90 1.27 -2.17
C PHE A 164 -9.00 2.61 -1.44
N ILE A 165 -7.98 3.00 -0.69
CA ILE A 165 -8.05 4.09 0.29
C ILE A 165 -7.22 5.28 -0.17
N TYR A 166 -7.81 6.47 -0.06
CA TYR A 166 -7.16 7.73 -0.37
C TYR A 166 -7.26 8.71 0.81
N PHE A 167 -6.17 9.41 1.10
CA PHE A 167 -6.04 10.39 2.19
C PHE A 167 -5.91 11.82 1.69
N ASN A 168 -5.60 12.04 0.41
CA ASN A 168 -5.42 13.36 -0.17
C ASN A 168 -5.80 13.42 -1.66
N HIS A 169 -6.43 14.51 -2.09
CA HIS A 169 -6.76 14.76 -3.50
C HIS A 169 -5.52 14.80 -4.44
N LEU A 170 -4.32 14.95 -3.88
CA LEU A 170 -3.05 14.94 -4.62
C LEU A 170 -2.50 13.54 -4.90
N GLU A 171 -3.09 12.49 -4.33
CA GLU A 171 -2.68 11.10 -4.53
C GLU A 171 -2.99 10.65 -5.96
N SER A 172 -4.19 10.96 -6.45
CA SER A 172 -4.65 10.63 -7.82
C SER A 172 -4.93 11.89 -8.66
N ALA A 173 -3.88 12.69 -8.89
CA ALA A 173 -4.02 13.97 -9.57
C ALA A 173 -4.28 13.80 -11.08
N ALA A 174 -4.91 14.77 -11.75
CA ALA A 174 -5.30 14.63 -13.16
C ALA A 174 -4.16 14.25 -14.16
N GLY A 175 -2.89 14.53 -13.82
CA GLY A 175 -1.71 14.19 -14.62
C GLY A 175 -0.98 12.89 -14.20
N ALA A 176 -1.40 12.28 -13.11
CA ALA A 176 -0.92 11.02 -12.54
C ALA A 176 -2.12 10.39 -11.84
N ARG A 177 -3.06 9.87 -12.65
CA ARG A 177 -4.26 9.22 -12.14
C ARG A 177 -3.92 7.77 -11.86
N ASP A 178 -4.53 7.24 -10.83
CA ASP A 178 -4.45 5.83 -10.50
C ASP A 178 -5.51 5.06 -11.28
N GLU A 179 -5.24 3.79 -11.50
CA GLU A 179 -6.10 2.87 -12.21
C GLU A 179 -6.44 1.67 -11.31
N ILE A 180 -7.73 1.45 -11.05
CA ILE A 180 -8.24 0.25 -10.38
C ILE A 180 -8.72 -0.72 -11.47
N PHE A 181 -8.13 -1.91 -11.57
CA PHE A 181 -8.32 -2.78 -12.74
C PHE A 181 -9.51 -3.75 -12.66
N ASP A 182 -10.03 -4.05 -11.47
CA ASP A 182 -10.99 -5.14 -11.28
C ASP A 182 -12.12 -4.84 -10.29
N PHE A 183 -12.49 -3.57 -10.12
CA PHE A 183 -13.50 -3.16 -9.14
C PHE A 183 -14.82 -3.93 -9.30
N ASN A 184 -15.20 -4.69 -8.27
CA ASN A 184 -16.32 -5.60 -8.26
C ASN A 184 -17.24 -5.38 -7.05
N ARG A 185 -18.33 -4.63 -7.29
CA ARG A 185 -19.37 -4.39 -6.29
C ARG A 185 -19.98 -5.69 -5.72
N THR A 186 -20.02 -6.76 -6.51
CA THR A 186 -20.63 -8.03 -6.09
C THR A 186 -19.80 -8.78 -5.06
N GLU A 187 -18.48 -8.57 -5.05
CA GLU A 187 -17.57 -9.13 -4.04
C GLU A 187 -17.50 -8.23 -2.80
N GLY A 188 -17.67 -6.93 -2.99
CA GLY A 188 -17.91 -5.99 -1.90
C GLY A 188 -17.15 -4.68 -1.99
N ASP A 189 -16.37 -4.50 -3.06
CA ASP A 189 -15.35 -3.48 -3.17
C ASP A 189 -15.81 -2.06 -2.85
N LYS A 190 -14.87 -1.29 -2.32
CA LYS A 190 -15.07 0.09 -1.88
C LYS A 190 -13.91 0.98 -2.29
N ILE A 191 -14.25 2.18 -2.73
CA ILE A 191 -13.32 3.31 -2.80
C ILE A 191 -13.54 4.15 -1.54
N ASP A 192 -12.52 4.27 -0.72
CA ASP A 192 -12.57 4.96 0.55
C ASP A 192 -11.92 6.34 0.48
N LEU A 193 -12.74 7.36 0.69
CA LEU A 193 -12.38 8.77 0.66
C LEU A 193 -12.65 9.45 2.03
N HIS A 194 -13.02 8.70 3.08
CA HIS A 194 -13.51 9.26 4.35
C HIS A 194 -12.47 10.09 5.12
N ALA A 195 -11.19 9.81 4.87
CA ALA A 195 -10.09 10.47 5.54
C ALA A 195 -9.70 11.81 4.87
N MET A 196 -10.19 12.05 3.66
CA MET A 196 -9.97 13.30 2.93
C MET A 196 -10.95 14.39 3.37
N ASP A 197 -10.44 15.62 3.50
CA ASP A 197 -11.29 16.78 3.73
C ASP A 197 -12.02 17.18 2.46
N ALA A 198 -13.35 17.06 2.48
CA ALA A 198 -14.20 17.30 1.33
C ALA A 198 -14.30 18.78 0.93
N ASP A 199 -13.98 19.74 1.79
CA ASP A 199 -14.04 21.17 1.44
C ASP A 199 -12.91 21.98 2.09
N LEU A 200 -11.81 22.14 1.35
CA LEU A 200 -10.61 22.89 1.78
C LEU A 200 -10.86 24.40 1.95
N THR A 201 -12.01 24.91 1.52
CA THR A 201 -12.37 26.33 1.69
C THR A 201 -12.98 26.61 3.07
N ARG A 202 -13.27 25.57 3.84
CA ARG A 202 -13.95 25.61 5.13
C ARG A 202 -13.03 25.04 6.22
N ALA A 203 -13.42 25.26 7.47
CA ALA A 203 -12.68 24.74 8.61
C ALA A 203 -13.26 23.39 9.07
N ASN A 204 -12.38 22.55 9.62
CA ASN A 204 -12.63 21.16 10.05
C ASN A 204 -12.78 20.19 8.87
N ASN A 205 -12.81 18.88 9.14
CA ASN A 205 -13.03 17.85 8.13
C ASN A 205 -14.50 17.83 7.68
N GLN A 206 -14.75 17.83 6.38
CA GLN A 206 -16.10 17.64 5.81
C GLN A 206 -16.23 16.27 5.15
N ASP A 207 -17.46 15.76 5.11
CA ASP A 207 -17.81 14.53 4.41
C ASP A 207 -18.17 14.83 2.94
N PHE A 208 -17.80 13.92 2.05
CA PHE A 208 -18.18 14.04 0.64
C PHE A 208 -19.64 13.67 0.40
N THR A 209 -20.21 14.27 -0.65
CA THR A 209 -21.53 13.90 -1.19
C THR A 209 -21.40 13.31 -2.58
N PHE A 210 -21.87 12.07 -2.76
CA PHE A 210 -21.97 11.46 -4.08
C PHE A 210 -23.10 12.11 -4.90
N SER A 211 -22.77 12.56 -6.10
CA SER A 211 -23.70 13.10 -7.08
C SER A 211 -23.91 12.08 -8.20
N THR A 212 -25.17 11.77 -8.49
CA THR A 212 -25.56 10.93 -9.64
C THR A 212 -25.49 11.68 -10.96
N THR A 213 -25.17 12.98 -10.93
CA THR A 213 -24.98 13.83 -12.10
C THR A 213 -23.64 14.54 -12.02
N GLY A 214 -22.82 14.42 -13.07
CA GLY A 214 -21.57 15.15 -13.23
C GLY A 214 -21.47 15.81 -14.60
N PRO A 215 -20.49 16.71 -14.81
CA PRO A 215 -19.52 17.18 -13.82
C PRO A 215 -20.14 18.12 -12.78
N SER A 216 -19.67 18.05 -11.54
CA SER A 216 -20.04 18.97 -10.46
C SER A 216 -18.95 20.04 -10.28
N THR A 217 -19.37 21.25 -9.93
CA THR A 217 -18.46 22.35 -9.59
C THR A 217 -18.52 22.73 -8.11
N ALA A 218 -19.28 21.98 -7.31
CA ALA A 218 -19.36 22.20 -5.88
C ALA A 218 -18.20 21.49 -5.17
N ALA A 219 -17.58 22.17 -4.20
CA ALA A 219 -16.72 21.51 -3.24
C ALA A 219 -17.50 20.41 -2.50
N GLY A 220 -16.79 19.37 -2.08
CA GLY A 220 -17.33 18.20 -1.40
C GLY A 220 -18.16 17.28 -2.29
N SER A 221 -17.95 17.32 -3.61
CA SER A 221 -18.68 16.46 -4.54
C SER A 221 -17.81 15.34 -5.08
N VAL A 222 -18.39 14.14 -5.11
CA VAL A 222 -17.86 12.96 -5.79
C VAL A 222 -18.86 12.57 -6.87
N TRP A 223 -18.40 12.32 -8.09
CA TRP A 223 -19.25 11.76 -9.15
C TRP A 223 -18.44 10.82 -10.02
N ALA A 224 -19.11 9.93 -10.75
CA ALA A 224 -18.46 9.03 -11.69
C ALA A 224 -19.06 9.19 -13.09
N THR A 225 -18.23 9.10 -14.12
CA THR A 225 -18.66 9.05 -15.51
C THR A 225 -17.99 7.90 -16.21
N GLY A 226 -18.72 7.15 -17.04
CA GLY A 226 -18.15 6.01 -17.74
C GLY A 226 -19.16 5.34 -18.65
N SER A 227 -18.72 4.29 -19.32
CA SER A 227 -19.59 3.43 -20.13
C SER A 227 -19.06 2.00 -20.16
N GLY A 228 -19.95 1.02 -20.02
CA GLY A 228 -19.51 -0.37 -19.93
C GLY A 228 -18.73 -0.60 -18.65
N THR A 229 -17.51 -1.12 -18.78
CA THR A 229 -16.58 -1.38 -17.67
C THR A 229 -15.69 -0.20 -17.36
N ASP A 230 -15.56 0.78 -18.25
CA ASP A 230 -14.54 1.82 -18.13
C ASP A 230 -15.17 3.09 -17.54
N TRP A 231 -14.78 3.42 -16.32
CA TRP A 231 -15.31 4.54 -15.53
C TRP A 231 -14.19 5.40 -14.97
N THR A 232 -14.49 6.68 -14.76
CA THR A 232 -13.62 7.58 -14.02
C THR A 232 -14.41 8.19 -12.87
N VAL A 233 -13.89 8.08 -11.66
CA VAL A 233 -14.38 8.77 -10.46
C VAL A 233 -13.69 10.13 -10.39
N PHE A 234 -14.45 11.17 -10.07
CA PHE A 234 -13.96 12.53 -9.89
C PHE A 234 -14.31 13.01 -8.49
N VAL A 235 -13.36 13.72 -7.88
CA VAL A 235 -13.51 14.33 -6.56
C VAL A 235 -13.20 15.82 -6.66
N ASN A 236 -14.01 16.64 -6.03
CA ASN A 236 -13.83 18.09 -5.96
C ASN A 236 -13.83 18.55 -4.50
N VAL A 237 -12.74 19.20 -4.08
CA VAL A 237 -12.47 19.62 -2.70
C VAL A 237 -12.43 21.14 -2.51
N ASP A 238 -12.41 21.95 -3.56
CA ASP A 238 -12.33 23.43 -3.43
C ASP A 238 -13.37 24.22 -4.27
N GLY A 239 -14.15 23.51 -5.07
CA GLY A 239 -15.11 24.07 -6.01
C GLY A 239 -14.48 24.43 -7.36
N GLY A 240 -15.22 24.24 -8.45
CA GLY A 240 -14.73 24.47 -9.80
C GLY A 240 -14.45 23.18 -10.55
N ALA A 241 -13.21 22.95 -11.00
CA ALA A 241 -12.85 21.71 -11.69
C ALA A 241 -12.70 20.54 -10.69
N ALA A 242 -12.67 19.31 -11.18
CA ALA A 242 -12.28 18.18 -10.32
C ALA A 242 -10.81 18.31 -9.94
N ASP A 243 -10.49 17.99 -8.69
CA ASP A 243 -9.13 18.08 -8.12
C ASP A 243 -8.40 16.73 -8.22
N MET A 244 -9.16 15.65 -8.20
CA MET A 244 -8.66 14.28 -8.24
C MET A 244 -9.54 13.46 -9.20
N ALA A 245 -8.93 12.50 -9.88
CA ALA A 245 -9.65 11.56 -10.71
C ALA A 245 -8.99 10.18 -10.66
N ILE A 246 -9.80 9.14 -10.51
CA ILE A 246 -9.38 7.73 -10.44
C ILE A 246 -10.02 7.00 -11.61
N ASP A 247 -9.23 6.32 -12.43
CA ASP A 247 -9.74 5.45 -13.48
C ASP A 247 -10.07 4.08 -12.87
N VAL A 248 -11.23 3.53 -13.26
CA VAL A 248 -11.80 2.32 -12.66
C VAL A 248 -12.33 1.43 -13.76
N THR A 249 -11.75 0.24 -13.88
CA THR A 249 -12.26 -0.86 -14.69
C THR A 249 -13.13 -1.74 -13.81
N LEU A 250 -14.40 -1.90 -14.20
CA LEU A 250 -15.39 -2.69 -13.47
C LEU A 250 -15.32 -4.17 -13.86
N ALA A 251 -15.46 -5.06 -12.86
CA ALA A 251 -15.51 -6.50 -13.03
C ALA A 251 -16.77 -7.13 -12.40
N GLY A 252 -16.86 -8.46 -12.46
CA GLY A 252 -17.95 -9.24 -11.81
C GLY A 252 -19.36 -8.96 -12.31
N GLY A 253 -19.51 -8.35 -13.50
CA GLY A 253 -20.81 -7.93 -14.02
C GLY A 253 -21.30 -6.59 -13.45
N THR A 254 -20.47 -5.88 -12.69
CA THR A 254 -20.68 -4.48 -12.31
C THR A 254 -20.64 -3.62 -13.58
N THR A 255 -21.61 -2.73 -13.77
CA THR A 255 -21.73 -1.91 -15.00
C THR A 255 -21.82 -0.41 -14.75
N ASP A 256 -21.79 0.00 -13.49
CA ASP A 256 -21.86 1.38 -13.05
C ASP A 256 -21.15 1.57 -11.71
N LEU A 257 -20.96 2.82 -11.30
CA LEU A 257 -20.56 3.21 -9.94
C LEU A 257 -21.68 4.03 -9.29
N ALA A 258 -21.97 3.74 -8.03
CA ALA A 258 -23.07 4.30 -7.25
C ALA A 258 -22.63 4.64 -5.83
N ARG A 259 -23.42 5.43 -5.09
CA ARG A 259 -23.09 5.87 -3.71
C ARG A 259 -22.63 4.72 -2.79
N GLY A 260 -23.16 3.51 -2.96
CA GLY A 260 -22.82 2.35 -2.14
C GLY A 260 -21.42 1.78 -2.37
N ASP A 261 -20.72 2.22 -3.42
CA ASP A 261 -19.34 1.82 -3.74
C ASP A 261 -18.30 2.69 -3.03
N PHE A 262 -18.75 3.72 -2.33
CA PHE A 262 -17.87 4.70 -1.71
C PHE A 262 -18.04 4.73 -0.19
N ILE A 263 -16.94 4.86 0.51
CA ILE A 263 -16.92 5.30 1.91
C ILE A 263 -16.58 6.80 1.86
N LEU A 264 -17.52 7.64 2.30
CA LEU A 264 -17.48 9.10 2.19
C LEU A 264 -17.80 9.73 3.55
#